data_AF-A0AAW0XBN4-F1
#
_entry.id   AF-A0AAW0XBN4-F1
#
_cell.length_a   1.000
_cell.length_b   1.000
_cell.length_c   1.000
_cell.angle_alpha   90.00
_cell.angle_beta   90.00
_cell.angle_gamma   90.00
#
_symmetry.space_group_name_H-M   'P 1'
#
loop_
_entity.id
_entity.type
_entity.pdbx_description
1 polymer ?
#
loop_
_entity_poly.entity_id
_entity_poly.type
_entity_poly.pdbx_seq_one_letter_code
_entity_poly.pdbx_strand_id
1 'polypeptide(L)'
;KMTNYFGRRTHLTVSGQLHLEALACGLWKVYTINPAFRAENANTRRHLAEFWMVEVEEAFVSSDDHQEGGGGSGGGGGGGDSGGGSGGGSGLHSLMDRLEALVKTSIQSVIDARPDDIAAHWSKNTATQERVMRALDRPFTRLSYTEALTILEEQSASVQGSASVQSASVQGSASVFGSDLSRDQELRLTRHLGDTPVILTHFPAETKPFYMCHCHHDPKLVLAVDLLLPGVGEVAGGGVRENNVAVLHHRLQQQQLLETLGWYLELRRLGGCPPTAGFGLGFERLLQFMLGISNIKDTIAFPRWSYHCLC
;
A
#
# COMPACT_ATOMS: atom_id res chain seq x y z
N LYS A 1 -24.12 3.68 36.91
CA LYS A 1 -24.22 3.31 35.47
C LYS A 1 -23.21 4.16 34.73
N MET A 2 -22.15 3.58 34.17
CA MET A 2 -21.24 4.32 33.28
C MET A 2 -22.05 4.73 32.06
N THR A 3 -22.56 5.96 32.06
CA THR A 3 -23.10 6.59 30.85
C THR A 3 -21.93 6.69 29.88
N ASN A 4 -22.04 5.98 28.75
CA ASN A 4 -21.04 6.06 27.69
C ASN A 4 -20.84 7.54 27.31
N TYR A 5 -19.60 8.04 27.35
CA TYR A 5 -19.29 9.47 27.21
C TYR A 5 -19.90 10.08 25.94
N PHE A 6 -19.89 9.34 24.83
CA PHE A 6 -20.41 9.79 23.54
C PHE A 6 -21.90 9.44 23.32
N GLY A 7 -22.57 8.85 24.30
CA GLY A 7 -23.98 8.42 24.16
C GLY A 7 -24.21 7.30 23.14
N ARG A 8 -23.16 6.76 22.51
CA ARG A 8 -23.20 5.70 21.49
C ARG A 8 -21.94 4.84 21.54
N ARG A 9 -21.99 3.62 20.99
CA ARG A 9 -20.80 2.75 20.88
C ARG A 9 -19.74 3.44 20.02
N THR A 10 -18.52 3.53 20.52
CA THR A 10 -17.37 4.12 19.84
C THR A 10 -16.22 3.13 19.81
N HIS A 11 -15.39 3.21 18.76
CA HIS A 11 -14.26 2.33 18.54
C HIS A 11 -13.02 3.17 18.25
N LEU A 12 -11.84 2.58 18.48
CA LEU A 12 -10.58 3.14 18.00
C LEU A 12 -10.49 2.96 16.48
N THR A 13 -9.92 3.94 15.80
CA THR A 13 -9.88 3.92 14.34
C THR A 13 -8.82 2.95 13.81
N VAL A 14 -9.11 2.31 12.68
CA VAL A 14 -8.14 1.52 11.90
C VAL A 14 -7.41 2.39 10.87
N SER A 15 -7.98 3.55 10.52
CA SER A 15 -7.50 4.47 9.48
C SER A 15 -8.26 5.81 9.55
N GLY A 16 -7.58 6.91 9.23
CA GLY A 16 -8.16 8.24 9.05
C GLY A 16 -8.69 8.52 7.63
N GLN A 17 -8.47 7.59 6.67
CA GLN A 17 -8.67 7.81 5.23
C GLN A 17 -10.01 8.47 4.86
N LEU A 18 -11.15 7.97 5.35
CA LEU A 18 -12.46 8.53 4.96
C LEU A 18 -12.62 10.01 5.38
N HIS A 19 -11.99 10.41 6.49
CA HIS A 19 -11.98 11.80 6.93
C HIS A 19 -10.98 12.64 6.15
N LEU A 20 -9.83 12.07 5.76
CA LEU A 20 -8.89 12.72 4.85
C LEU A 20 -9.55 13.05 3.51
N GLU A 21 -10.36 12.15 2.97
CA GLU A 21 -11.09 12.41 1.71
C GLU A 21 -12.01 13.63 1.84
N ALA A 22 -12.74 13.77 2.96
CA ALA A 22 -13.56 14.96 3.20
C ALA A 22 -12.73 16.26 3.27
N LEU A 23 -11.53 16.21 3.85
CA LEU A 23 -10.62 17.35 3.90
C LEU A 23 -10.00 17.65 2.53
N ALA A 24 -9.66 16.62 1.75
CA ALA A 24 -9.10 16.75 0.41
C ALA A 24 -10.05 17.50 -0.54
N CYS A 25 -11.36 17.35 -0.35
CA CYS A 25 -12.36 18.09 -1.13
C CYS A 25 -12.18 19.63 -1.03
N GLY A 26 -11.68 20.14 0.11
CA GLY A 26 -11.48 21.58 0.33
C GLY A 26 -10.03 22.05 0.33
N LEU A 27 -9.08 21.18 0.68
CA LEU A 27 -7.66 21.51 0.87
C LEU A 27 -6.74 20.95 -0.22
N TRP A 28 -7.29 20.24 -1.20
CA TRP A 28 -6.59 19.57 -2.31
C TRP A 28 -5.64 18.45 -1.90
N LYS A 29 -4.58 18.73 -1.14
CA LYS A 29 -3.57 17.76 -0.70
C LYS A 29 -3.50 17.74 0.81
N VAL A 30 -3.78 16.60 1.41
CA VAL A 30 -3.83 16.43 2.86
C VAL A 30 -3.09 15.17 3.28
N TYR A 31 -2.58 15.19 4.50
CA TYR A 31 -1.99 14.01 5.12
C TYR A 31 -2.30 13.98 6.62
N THR A 32 -2.22 12.80 7.21
CA THR A 32 -2.21 12.60 8.66
C THR A 32 -1.09 11.66 9.05
N ILE A 33 -0.57 11.88 10.26
CA ILE A 33 0.28 10.96 10.97
C ILE A 33 -0.45 10.64 12.27
N ASN A 34 -1.07 9.47 12.36
CA ASN A 34 -1.95 9.13 13.47
C ASN A 34 -1.77 7.69 13.93
N PRO A 35 -2.04 7.42 15.22
CA PRO A 35 -2.17 6.04 15.67
C PRO A 35 -3.38 5.39 14.99
N ALA A 36 -3.20 4.12 14.63
CA ALA A 36 -4.20 3.22 14.13
C ALA A 36 -4.18 1.95 14.97
N PHE A 37 -5.35 1.31 15.11
CA PHE A 37 -5.53 0.20 16.03
C PHE A 37 -6.11 -1.01 15.31
N ARG A 38 -5.60 -2.21 15.61
CA ARG A 38 -6.14 -3.48 15.13
C ARG A 38 -6.41 -4.40 16.31
N ALA A 39 -7.62 -4.95 16.37
CA ALA A 39 -8.05 -5.87 17.42
C ALA A 39 -7.89 -7.35 17.03
N GLU A 40 -7.12 -7.64 15.99
CA GLU A 40 -6.82 -9.00 15.57
C GLU A 40 -6.06 -9.74 16.68
N ASN A 41 -6.45 -10.99 16.96
CA ASN A 41 -5.76 -11.78 17.97
C ASN A 41 -4.45 -12.37 17.39
N ALA A 42 -3.47 -11.50 17.16
CA ALA A 42 -2.20 -11.84 16.54
C ALA A 42 -1.02 -11.56 17.48
N ASN A 43 -0.25 -12.61 17.77
CA ASN A 43 1.06 -12.49 18.42
C ASN A 43 2.16 -12.98 17.48
N THR A 44 2.58 -12.11 16.57
CA THR A 44 3.67 -12.39 15.64
C THR A 44 4.72 -11.28 15.69
N ARG A 45 5.88 -11.50 15.07
CA ARG A 45 6.93 -10.48 14.90
C ARG A 45 6.57 -9.37 13.90
N ARG A 46 5.33 -9.34 13.40
CA ARG A 46 4.84 -8.46 12.31
C ARG A 46 3.58 -7.67 12.63
N HIS A 47 2.93 -7.98 13.76
CA HIS A 47 1.66 -7.37 14.12
C HIS A 47 1.81 -6.58 15.41
N LEU A 48 1.24 -5.37 15.37
CA LEU A 48 0.99 -4.52 16.52
C LEU A 48 -0.51 -4.27 16.59
N ALA A 49 -1.03 -4.16 17.81
CA ALA A 49 -2.41 -3.73 18.04
C ALA A 49 -2.55 -2.20 17.99
N GLU A 50 -1.45 -1.47 18.17
CA GLU A 50 -1.33 -0.01 18.05
C GLU A 50 -0.06 0.30 17.26
N PHE A 51 -0.20 1.06 16.18
CA PHE A 51 0.89 1.43 15.27
C PHE A 51 0.60 2.79 14.63
N TRP A 52 1.61 3.40 14.02
CA TRP A 52 1.47 4.71 13.38
C TRP A 52 1.28 4.57 11.88
N MET A 53 0.28 5.27 11.35
CA MET A 53 0.01 5.37 9.93
C MET A 53 0.35 6.77 9.44
N VAL A 54 1.07 6.84 8.33
CA VAL A 54 1.19 8.04 7.51
C VAL A 54 0.22 7.89 6.35
N GLU A 55 -0.86 8.66 6.34
CA GLU A 55 -1.89 8.57 5.30
C GLU A 55 -1.92 9.86 4.51
N VAL A 56 -1.97 9.76 3.18
CA VAL A 56 -1.98 10.88 2.24
C VAL A 56 -3.20 10.75 1.35
N GLU A 57 -3.87 11.86 1.09
CA GLU A 57 -4.99 11.94 0.14
C GLU A 57 -4.86 13.19 -0.72
N GLU A 58 -5.08 13.02 -2.03
CA GLU A 58 -5.02 14.09 -3.02
C GLU A 58 -6.28 14.11 -3.87
N ALA A 59 -6.85 15.29 -4.04
CA ALA A 59 -7.96 15.60 -4.94
C ALA A 59 -7.51 15.93 -6.36
N PHE A 60 -8.46 15.86 -7.30
CA PHE A 60 -8.27 16.07 -8.74
C PHE A 60 -7.39 14.99 -9.41
N VAL A 61 -7.46 13.76 -8.90
CA VAL A 61 -6.72 12.62 -9.43
C VAL A 61 -7.59 11.85 -10.42
N SER A 62 -7.15 11.71 -11.67
CA SER A 62 -7.94 11.03 -12.72
C SER A 62 -8.24 9.57 -12.37
N SER A 63 -9.48 9.14 -12.61
CA SER A 63 -9.85 7.72 -12.57
C SER A 63 -9.53 6.98 -13.88
N ASP A 64 -9.08 7.70 -14.90
CA ASP A 64 -8.77 7.11 -16.20
C ASP A 64 -7.49 6.29 -16.08
N ASP A 65 -7.59 5.02 -16.46
CA ASP A 65 -6.49 4.07 -16.49
C ASP A 65 -6.05 3.84 -17.93
N HIS A 66 -5.23 4.77 -18.45
CA HIS A 66 -4.54 4.54 -19.72
C HIS A 66 -3.39 3.56 -19.47
N GLN A 67 -3.61 2.27 -19.79
CA GLN A 67 -2.50 1.36 -20.00
C GLN A 67 -1.68 1.88 -21.20
N GLU A 68 -0.55 2.52 -20.93
CA GLU A 68 0.50 2.63 -21.95
C GLU A 68 0.93 1.19 -22.28
N GLY A 69 0.52 0.71 -23.45
CA GLY A 69 0.85 -0.63 -23.92
C GLY A 69 2.36 -0.85 -23.88
N GLY A 70 2.78 -1.94 -23.25
CA GLY A 70 4.17 -2.35 -23.21
C GLY A 70 4.76 -2.47 -24.62
N GLY A 71 5.81 -1.70 -24.89
CA GLY A 71 6.52 -1.75 -26.17
C GLY A 71 7.75 -0.86 -26.23
N GLY A 72 8.92 -1.46 -25.98
CA GLY A 72 10.16 -1.09 -26.67
C GLY A 72 11.00 0.06 -26.07
N SER A 73 12.15 -0.34 -25.54
CA SER A 73 13.33 0.53 -25.35
C SER A 73 13.73 1.23 -26.65
N GLY A 74 14.02 2.54 -26.59
CA GLY A 74 14.56 3.30 -27.71
C GLY A 74 14.83 4.75 -27.34
N GLY A 75 16.08 5.07 -27.03
CA GLY A 75 16.52 6.42 -26.64
C GLY A 75 16.50 7.45 -27.77
N GLY A 76 16.49 8.72 -27.39
CA GLY A 76 16.70 9.87 -28.28
C GLY A 76 16.54 11.18 -27.52
N GLY A 77 17.64 11.87 -27.25
CA GLY A 77 17.65 13.17 -26.59
C GLY A 77 17.16 14.32 -27.47
N GLY A 78 16.71 15.39 -26.82
CA GLY A 78 16.40 16.68 -27.45
C GLY A 78 15.86 17.65 -26.42
N GLY A 79 16.65 18.68 -26.08
CA GLY A 79 16.27 19.73 -25.15
C GLY A 79 15.19 20.67 -25.72
N GLY A 80 14.34 21.17 -24.83
CA GLY A 80 13.34 22.19 -25.10
C GLY A 80 12.69 22.62 -23.79
N ASP A 81 13.16 23.74 -23.24
CA ASP A 81 12.52 24.44 -22.13
C ASP A 81 11.29 25.19 -22.67
N SER A 82 10.10 24.80 -22.19
CA SER A 82 8.88 25.57 -22.36
C SER A 82 7.76 25.05 -21.44
N GLY A 83 7.41 25.86 -20.43
CA GLY A 83 6.05 26.03 -19.89
C GLY A 83 5.40 24.82 -19.20
N GLY A 84 5.26 24.91 -17.86
CA GLY A 84 4.55 23.94 -17.03
C GLY A 84 3.12 23.67 -17.48
N GLY A 85 2.94 22.53 -18.16
CA GLY A 85 1.68 21.84 -18.35
C GLY A 85 1.74 20.52 -17.58
N SER A 86 0.75 20.28 -16.73
CA SER A 86 0.56 19.03 -16.00
C SER A 86 0.53 17.85 -16.98
N GLY A 87 1.56 16.99 -16.94
CA GLY A 87 1.61 15.77 -17.75
C GLY A 87 0.42 14.87 -17.45
N GLY A 88 -0.37 14.55 -18.46
CA GLY A 88 -1.58 13.73 -18.38
C GLY A 88 -1.27 12.24 -18.20
N GLY A 89 -0.78 11.85 -17.03
CA GLY A 89 -0.70 10.45 -16.60
C GLY A 89 -2.00 10.00 -15.91
N SER A 90 -2.29 8.69 -15.91
CA SER A 90 -3.39 8.11 -15.14
C SER A 90 -3.26 8.44 -13.65
N GLY A 91 -4.37 8.57 -12.93
CA GLY A 91 -4.31 8.92 -11.51
C GLY A 91 -3.62 7.86 -10.66
N LEU A 92 -3.68 6.60 -11.09
CA LEU A 92 -2.93 5.50 -10.49
C LEU A 92 -1.40 5.71 -10.67
N HIS A 93 -0.94 6.11 -11.85
CA HIS A 93 0.48 6.39 -12.10
C HIS A 93 1.00 7.49 -11.18
N SER A 94 0.26 8.59 -11.09
CA SER A 94 0.64 9.71 -10.24
C SER A 94 0.62 9.36 -8.74
N LEU A 95 -0.27 8.45 -8.31
CA LEU A 95 -0.26 7.91 -6.95
C LEU A 95 1.01 7.08 -6.69
N MET A 96 1.43 6.25 -7.64
CA MET A 96 2.65 5.45 -7.54
C MET A 96 3.90 6.33 -7.47
N ASP A 97 3.97 7.38 -8.29
CA ASP A 97 5.08 8.35 -8.26
C ASP A 97 5.20 9.02 -6.89
N ARG A 98 4.07 9.45 -6.32
CA ARG A 98 4.03 10.05 -4.98
C ARG A 98 4.44 9.08 -3.88
N LEU A 99 3.97 7.84 -3.95
CA LEU A 99 4.31 6.80 -2.98
C LEU A 99 5.83 6.51 -3.01
N GLU A 100 6.40 6.32 -4.20
CA GLU A 100 7.83 6.11 -4.39
C GLU A 100 8.64 7.30 -3.90
N ALA A 101 8.25 8.53 -4.28
CA ALA A 101 8.93 9.75 -3.85
C ALA A 101 8.90 9.92 -2.32
N LEU A 102 7.74 9.73 -1.68
CA LEU A 102 7.62 9.83 -0.22
C LEU A 102 8.57 8.86 0.48
N VAL A 103 8.59 7.59 0.06
CA VAL A 103 9.44 6.56 0.67
C VAL A 103 10.92 6.90 0.47
N LYS A 104 11.34 7.20 -0.77
CA LYS A 104 12.74 7.54 -1.07
C LYS A 104 13.21 8.78 -0.32
N THR A 105 12.44 9.87 -0.38
CA THR A 105 12.79 11.11 0.30
C THR A 105 12.82 10.94 1.81
N SER A 106 11.91 10.18 2.40
CA SER A 106 11.91 9.93 3.85
C SER A 106 13.15 9.16 4.28
N ILE A 107 13.50 8.08 3.57
CA ILE A 107 14.70 7.28 3.87
C ILE A 107 15.96 8.13 3.70
N GLN A 108 16.10 8.84 2.57
CA GLN A 108 17.26 9.69 2.29
C GLN A 108 17.42 10.78 3.36
N SER A 109 16.32 11.44 3.75
CA SER A 109 16.35 12.50 4.76
C SER A 109 16.84 11.99 6.12
N VAL A 110 16.50 10.76 6.50
CA VAL A 110 16.98 10.16 7.75
C VAL A 110 18.46 9.80 7.66
N ILE A 111 18.91 9.24 6.53
CA ILE A 111 20.32 8.93 6.29
C ILE A 111 21.18 10.19 6.38
N ASP A 112 20.73 11.27 5.74
CA ASP A 112 21.46 12.55 5.71
C ASP A 112 21.48 13.23 7.08
N ALA A 113 20.37 13.16 7.83
CA ALA A 113 20.26 13.79 9.14
C ALA A 113 20.99 13.02 10.25
N ARG A 114 21.09 11.69 10.15
CA ARG A 114 21.60 10.80 11.21
C ARG A 114 22.51 9.69 10.66
N PRO A 115 23.61 10.03 9.96
CA PRO A 115 24.47 9.03 9.32
C PRO A 115 25.13 8.08 10.33
N ASP A 116 25.53 8.58 11.50
CA ASP A 116 26.19 7.76 12.54
C ASP A 116 25.25 6.68 13.12
N ASP A 117 23.99 7.04 13.39
CA ASP A 117 22.99 6.10 13.90
C ASP A 117 22.67 5.03 12.85
N ILE A 118 22.52 5.44 11.59
CA ILE A 118 22.30 4.52 10.47
C ILE A 118 23.50 3.59 10.28
N ALA A 119 24.72 4.09 10.32
CA ALA A 119 25.94 3.29 10.23
C ALA A 119 26.03 2.27 11.39
N ALA A 120 25.65 2.67 12.61
CA ALA A 120 25.62 1.76 13.76
C ALA A 120 24.61 0.61 13.56
N HIS A 121 23.46 0.86 12.93
CA HIS A 121 22.50 -0.19 12.56
C HIS A 121 23.02 -1.08 11.43
N TRP A 122 23.55 -0.50 10.35
CA TRP A 122 23.99 -1.24 9.17
C TRP A 122 25.29 -2.02 9.36
N SER A 123 26.17 -1.60 10.27
CA SER A 123 27.38 -2.35 10.62
C SER A 123 27.09 -3.77 11.13
N LYS A 124 25.88 -4.00 11.67
CA LYS A 124 25.43 -5.32 12.16
C LYS A 124 24.84 -6.18 11.04
N ASN A 125 24.50 -5.59 9.89
CA ASN A 125 23.86 -6.27 8.76
C ASN A 125 24.07 -5.47 7.45
N THR A 126 25.19 -5.73 6.76
CA THR A 126 25.55 -5.06 5.50
C THR A 126 24.52 -5.29 4.38
N ALA A 127 23.82 -6.42 4.39
CA ALA A 127 22.76 -6.68 3.41
C ALA A 127 21.57 -5.70 3.53
N THR A 128 21.38 -5.08 4.70
CA THR A 128 20.37 -4.01 4.85
C THR A 128 20.79 -2.75 4.12
N GLN A 129 22.05 -2.33 4.26
CA GLN A 129 22.60 -1.18 3.54
C GLN A 129 22.46 -1.37 2.03
N GLU A 130 22.90 -2.50 1.48
CA GLU A 130 22.81 -2.77 0.05
C GLU A 130 21.37 -2.71 -0.48
N ARG A 131 20.42 -3.29 0.26
CA ARG A 131 19.01 -3.28 -0.10
C ARG A 131 18.40 -1.88 -0.06
N VAL A 132 18.71 -1.09 0.98
CA VAL A 132 18.20 0.28 1.12
C VAL A 132 18.80 1.19 0.04
N MET A 133 20.11 1.10 -0.20
CA MET A 133 20.76 1.88 -1.27
C MET A 133 20.23 1.52 -2.65
N ARG A 134 19.98 0.23 -2.91
CA ARG A 134 19.34 -0.22 -4.17
C ARG A 134 17.93 0.36 -4.34
N ALA A 135 17.15 0.42 -3.27
CA ALA A 135 15.82 1.02 -3.28
C ALA A 135 15.87 2.54 -3.55
N LEU A 136 16.90 3.24 -3.08
CA LEU A 136 17.08 4.68 -3.35
C LEU A 136 17.52 4.95 -4.79
N ASP A 137 18.46 4.15 -5.30
CA ASP A 137 19.10 4.34 -6.61
C ASP A 137 18.22 3.97 -7.81
N ARG A 138 17.32 2.98 -7.64
CA ARG A 138 16.54 2.42 -8.74
C ARG A 138 15.06 2.81 -8.67
N PRO A 139 14.37 2.96 -9.83
CA PRO A 139 12.92 3.10 -9.84
C PRO A 139 12.25 1.86 -9.25
N PHE A 140 11.11 2.04 -8.56
CA PHE A 140 10.35 0.90 -8.04
C PHE A 140 9.72 0.13 -9.20
N THR A 141 9.78 -1.20 -9.16
CA THR A 141 9.17 -2.05 -10.19
C THR A 141 7.66 -1.96 -10.06
N ARG A 142 6.95 -1.66 -11.15
CA ARG A 142 5.48 -1.60 -11.17
C ARG A 142 4.95 -2.84 -11.89
N LEU A 143 3.98 -3.52 -11.27
CA LEU A 143 3.46 -4.78 -11.77
C LEU A 143 1.96 -4.87 -11.47
N SER A 144 1.15 -5.38 -12.38
CA SER A 144 -0.24 -5.72 -12.05
C SER A 144 -0.31 -6.98 -11.19
N TYR A 145 -1.38 -7.14 -10.42
CA TYR A 145 -1.65 -8.34 -9.65
C TYR A 145 -1.63 -9.59 -10.55
N THR A 146 -2.23 -9.50 -11.75
CA THR A 146 -2.26 -10.61 -12.71
C THR A 146 -0.85 -11.00 -13.18
N GLU A 147 0.01 -10.05 -13.53
CA GLU A 147 1.40 -10.34 -13.90
C GLU A 147 2.19 -10.92 -12.73
N ALA A 148 1.93 -10.44 -11.49
CA ALA A 148 2.53 -11.00 -10.28
C ALA A 148 2.16 -12.48 -10.09
N LEU A 149 0.89 -12.85 -10.34
CA LEU A 149 0.46 -14.24 -10.29
C LEU A 149 1.19 -15.09 -11.34
N THR A 150 1.30 -14.60 -12.58
CA THR A 150 2.03 -15.30 -13.65
C THR A 150 3.47 -15.60 -13.26
N ILE A 151 4.19 -14.61 -12.71
CA ILE A 151 5.57 -14.80 -12.23
C ILE A 151 5.64 -15.86 -11.11
N LEU A 152 4.69 -15.84 -10.18
CA LEU A 152 4.66 -16.79 -9.05
C LEU A 152 4.30 -18.22 -9.49
N GLU A 153 3.46 -18.37 -10.51
CA GLU A 153 3.11 -19.66 -11.10
C GLU A 153 4.30 -20.27 -11.85
N GLU A 154 5.02 -19.48 -12.66
CA GLU A 154 6.23 -19.90 -13.37
C GLU A 154 7.33 -20.37 -12.39
N GLN A 155 7.52 -19.64 -11.29
CA GLN A 155 8.43 -20.05 -10.21
C GLN A 155 8.03 -21.40 -9.61
N SER A 156 6.75 -21.62 -9.37
CA SER A 156 6.24 -22.85 -8.77
C SER A 156 6.39 -24.06 -9.71
N ALA A 157 6.22 -23.85 -11.03
CA ALA A 157 6.43 -24.87 -12.05
C ALA A 157 7.91 -25.27 -12.20
N SER A 158 8.82 -24.28 -12.14
CA SER A 158 10.27 -24.54 -12.24
C SER A 158 10.83 -25.41 -11.11
N VAL A 159 10.25 -25.29 -9.90
CA VAL A 159 10.64 -26.10 -8.73
C VAL A 159 10.16 -27.55 -8.85
N GLN A 160 9.03 -27.81 -9.51
CA GLN A 160 8.48 -29.17 -9.71
C GLN A 160 9.18 -29.95 -10.82
N GLY A 161 9.78 -29.27 -11.81
CA GLY A 161 10.51 -29.91 -12.92
C GLY A 161 11.85 -30.57 -12.55
N SER A 162 12.32 -30.46 -11.29
CA SER A 162 13.61 -30.98 -10.84
C SER A 162 13.54 -32.05 -9.73
N ALA A 163 12.35 -32.57 -9.40
CA ALA A 163 12.22 -33.63 -8.39
C ALA A 163 11.24 -34.72 -8.84
N SER A 164 11.75 -35.93 -9.08
CA SER A 164 10.96 -37.15 -9.24
C SER A 164 10.18 -37.44 -7.95
N VAL A 165 8.85 -37.44 -8.08
CA VAL A 165 7.81 -38.09 -7.26
C VAL A 165 8.25 -38.64 -5.90
N GLN A 166 7.78 -37.97 -4.84
CA GLN A 166 7.12 -38.64 -3.71
C GLN A 166 6.17 -37.65 -3.03
N SER A 167 4.89 -38.03 -3.02
CA SER A 167 3.79 -37.33 -2.39
C SER A 167 4.08 -37.09 -0.90
N ALA A 168 4.32 -35.83 -0.56
CA ALA A 168 4.07 -35.30 0.77
C ALA A 168 3.26 -34.03 0.56
N SER A 169 2.12 -33.94 1.23
CA SER A 169 1.19 -32.81 1.22
C SER A 169 1.89 -31.53 1.67
N VAL A 170 2.52 -30.82 0.75
CA VAL A 170 2.90 -29.42 0.95
C VAL A 170 1.62 -28.62 0.73
N GLN A 171 1.10 -28.02 1.79
CA GLN A 171 0.09 -26.96 1.74
C GLN A 171 0.70 -25.69 1.09
N GLY A 172 1.16 -25.81 -0.16
CA GLY A 172 1.55 -24.70 -0.99
C GLY A 172 0.33 -24.32 -1.80
N SER A 173 -0.45 -23.36 -1.30
CA SER A 173 -1.60 -22.82 -2.03
C SER A 173 -1.12 -22.37 -3.41
N ALA A 174 -1.68 -22.98 -4.46
CA ALA A 174 -1.54 -22.41 -5.80
C ALA A 174 -1.98 -20.93 -5.73
N SER A 175 -1.30 -20.06 -6.49
CA SER A 175 -1.77 -18.69 -6.67
C SER A 175 -3.12 -18.78 -7.38
N VAL A 176 -4.21 -18.41 -6.71
CA VAL A 176 -5.54 -18.41 -7.28
C VAL A 176 -5.96 -16.95 -7.45
N PHE A 177 -6.40 -16.58 -8.65
CA PHE A 177 -6.97 -15.26 -8.88
C PHE A 177 -8.13 -15.01 -7.91
N GLY A 178 -8.12 -13.85 -7.24
CA GLY A 178 -9.16 -13.49 -6.27
C GLY A 178 -8.78 -13.78 -4.81
N SER A 179 -7.55 -14.23 -4.53
CA SER A 179 -7.00 -14.27 -3.16
C SER A 179 -5.86 -13.27 -2.99
N ASP A 180 -5.74 -12.68 -1.81
CA ASP A 180 -4.56 -11.86 -1.46
C ASP A 180 -3.28 -12.69 -1.54
N LEU A 181 -2.17 -12.02 -1.89
CA LEU A 181 -0.86 -12.65 -1.90
C LEU A 181 -0.43 -12.96 -0.46
N SER A 182 -0.02 -14.20 -0.21
CA SER A 182 0.61 -14.55 1.06
C SER A 182 1.97 -13.87 1.19
N ARG A 183 2.41 -13.67 2.43
CA ARG A 183 3.76 -13.12 2.72
C ARG A 183 4.88 -13.88 2.00
N ASP A 184 4.78 -15.20 1.90
CA ASP A 184 5.80 -15.99 1.20
C ASP A 184 5.84 -15.64 -0.28
N GLN A 185 4.67 -15.51 -0.92
CA GLN A 185 4.56 -15.05 -2.31
C GLN A 185 5.12 -13.64 -2.49
N GLU A 186 4.78 -12.68 -1.62
CA GLU A 186 5.34 -11.32 -1.66
C GLU A 186 6.88 -11.34 -1.62
N LEU A 187 7.46 -12.09 -0.68
CA LEU A 187 8.91 -12.16 -0.51
C LEU A 187 9.60 -12.89 -1.68
N ARG A 188 8.98 -13.95 -2.23
CA ARG A 188 9.51 -14.63 -3.42
C ARG A 188 9.47 -13.69 -4.64
N LEU A 189 8.40 -12.92 -4.79
CA LEU A 189 8.27 -11.94 -5.86
C LEU A 189 9.37 -10.88 -5.79
N THR A 190 9.56 -10.22 -4.63
CA THR A 190 10.61 -9.19 -4.49
C THR A 190 12.01 -9.75 -4.72
N ARG A 191 12.29 -10.98 -4.27
CA ARG A 191 13.60 -11.63 -4.50
C ARG A 191 13.85 -11.91 -5.98
N HIS A 192 12.85 -12.43 -6.68
CA HIS A 192 12.95 -12.75 -8.10
C HIS A 192 13.20 -11.51 -8.96
N LEU A 193 12.59 -10.38 -8.58
CA LEU A 193 12.79 -9.08 -9.24
C LEU A 193 14.10 -8.39 -8.82
N GLY A 194 15.01 -9.12 -8.15
CA GLY A 194 16.34 -8.63 -7.79
C GLY A 194 16.37 -7.79 -6.52
N ASP A 195 15.57 -8.16 -5.51
CA ASP A 195 15.47 -7.47 -4.20
C ASP A 195 15.25 -5.97 -4.35
N THR A 196 14.35 -5.60 -5.25
CA THR A 196 13.91 -4.22 -5.50
C THR A 196 12.50 -4.00 -4.94
N PRO A 197 12.15 -2.79 -4.47
CA PRO A 197 10.76 -2.46 -4.16
C PRO A 197 9.83 -2.69 -5.34
N VAL A 198 8.64 -3.22 -5.06
CA VAL A 198 7.61 -3.54 -6.05
C VAL A 198 6.31 -2.86 -5.68
N ILE A 199 5.73 -2.09 -6.60
CA ILE A 199 4.36 -1.58 -6.47
C ILE A 199 3.45 -2.49 -7.28
N LEU A 200 2.60 -3.23 -6.58
CA LEU A 200 1.53 -4.01 -7.18
C LEU A 200 0.32 -3.13 -7.48
N THR A 201 -0.34 -3.38 -8.59
CA THR A 201 -1.51 -2.60 -9.05
C THR A 201 -2.66 -3.51 -9.48
N HIS A 202 -3.85 -2.96 -9.71
CA HIS A 202 -4.96 -3.66 -10.36
C HIS A 202 -5.39 -4.95 -9.65
N PHE A 203 -5.86 -4.80 -8.41
CA PHE A 203 -6.28 -5.93 -7.59
C PHE A 203 -7.71 -6.38 -7.89
N PRO A 204 -8.07 -7.66 -7.62
CA PRO A 204 -9.45 -8.11 -7.68
C PRO A 204 -10.36 -7.26 -6.78
N ALA A 205 -11.48 -6.79 -7.34
CA ALA A 205 -12.42 -5.91 -6.64
C ALA A 205 -12.99 -6.54 -5.35
N GLU A 206 -13.17 -7.87 -5.36
CA GLU A 206 -13.73 -8.63 -4.23
C GLU A 206 -12.82 -8.68 -3.01
N THR A 207 -11.50 -8.51 -3.16
CA THR A 207 -10.54 -8.53 -2.04
C THR A 207 -10.25 -7.15 -1.47
N LYS A 208 -10.70 -6.08 -2.13
CA LYS A 208 -10.38 -4.70 -1.74
C LYS A 208 -11.61 -3.97 -1.17
N PRO A 209 -11.40 -2.92 -0.36
CA PRO A 209 -12.50 -2.20 0.29
C PRO A 209 -13.47 -1.52 -0.69
N PHE A 210 -14.70 -1.29 -0.24
CA PHE A 210 -15.81 -0.76 -1.05
C PHE A 210 -15.50 0.59 -1.73
N TYR A 211 -14.58 1.38 -1.17
CA TYR A 211 -14.24 2.72 -1.62
C TYR A 211 -13.23 2.76 -2.77
N MET A 212 -12.69 1.62 -3.23
CA MET A 212 -11.76 1.59 -4.35
C MET A 212 -12.48 1.75 -5.70
N CYS A 213 -11.93 2.61 -6.56
CA CYS A 213 -12.43 2.83 -7.92
C CYS A 213 -12.19 1.58 -8.78
N HIS A 214 -13.21 1.17 -9.55
CA HIS A 214 -13.07 0.06 -10.49
C HIS A 214 -12.27 0.50 -11.73
N CYS A 215 -11.51 -0.44 -12.30
CA CYS A 215 -10.92 -0.23 -13.61
C CYS A 215 -12.05 -0.16 -14.65
N HIS A 216 -12.02 0.86 -15.51
CA HIS A 216 -13.05 1.05 -16.53
C HIS A 216 -13.03 -0.07 -17.59
N HIS A 217 -11.86 -0.63 -17.88
CA HIS A 217 -11.67 -1.67 -18.89
C HIS A 217 -11.94 -3.09 -18.36
N ASP A 218 -11.80 -3.32 -17.05
CA ASP A 218 -12.18 -4.57 -16.40
C ASP A 218 -12.80 -4.30 -15.01
N PRO A 219 -14.13 -4.37 -14.86
CA PRO A 219 -14.80 -4.11 -13.59
C PRO A 219 -14.53 -5.18 -12.52
N LYS A 220 -13.85 -6.29 -12.85
CA LYS A 220 -13.37 -7.25 -11.85
C LYS A 220 -12.15 -6.74 -11.10
N LEU A 221 -11.50 -5.68 -11.59
CA LEU A 221 -10.31 -5.09 -11.01
C LEU A 221 -10.60 -3.70 -10.42
N VAL A 222 -9.82 -3.32 -9.41
CA VAL A 222 -9.82 -1.98 -8.84
C VAL A 222 -8.46 -1.32 -9.00
N LEU A 223 -8.47 0.00 -9.11
CA LEU A 223 -7.30 0.87 -9.18
C LEU A 223 -6.65 1.02 -7.79
N ALA A 224 -6.22 -0.10 -7.22
CA ALA A 224 -5.53 -0.19 -5.94
C ALA A 224 -4.02 -0.35 -6.15
N VAL A 225 -3.24 0.07 -5.16
CA VAL A 225 -1.79 -0.13 -5.10
C VAL A 225 -1.37 -0.73 -3.78
N ASP A 226 -0.44 -1.68 -3.79
CA ASP A 226 0.26 -2.16 -2.60
C ASP A 226 1.79 -2.06 -2.86
N LEU A 227 2.53 -1.42 -1.96
CA LEU A 227 4.00 -1.34 -2.02
C LEU A 227 4.62 -2.45 -1.18
N LEU A 228 5.37 -3.32 -1.85
CA LEU A 228 6.18 -4.36 -1.23
C LEU A 228 7.64 -3.91 -1.13
N LEU A 229 8.18 -3.89 0.09
CA LEU A 229 9.62 -3.70 0.31
C LEU A 229 10.32 -5.04 0.55
N PRO A 230 11.47 -5.31 -0.09
CA PRO A 230 12.14 -6.60 0.05
C PRO A 230 12.49 -6.92 1.50
N GLY A 231 12.24 -8.15 1.90
CA GLY A 231 12.43 -8.63 3.28
C GLY A 231 11.33 -8.26 4.27
N VAL A 232 10.54 -7.22 4.00
CA VAL A 232 9.44 -6.77 4.87
C VAL A 232 8.08 -7.28 4.38
N GLY A 233 7.80 -7.16 3.07
CA GLY A 233 6.47 -7.39 2.48
C GLY A 233 5.75 -6.07 2.27
N GLU A 234 4.42 -6.07 2.33
CA GLU A 234 3.59 -4.87 2.20
C GLU A 234 3.97 -3.78 3.25
N VAL A 235 4.20 -2.55 2.82
CA VAL A 235 4.52 -1.39 3.68
C VAL A 235 3.52 -0.26 3.51
N ALA A 236 2.90 -0.14 2.34
CA ALA A 236 1.83 0.82 2.08
C ALA A 236 0.77 0.21 1.18
N GLY A 237 -0.48 0.65 1.36
CA GLY A 237 -1.63 0.26 0.56
C GLY A 237 -2.50 1.48 0.26
N GLY A 238 -3.06 1.54 -0.94
CA GLY A 238 -3.80 2.71 -1.41
C GLY A 238 -4.57 2.47 -2.68
N GLY A 239 -5.07 3.55 -3.28
CA GLY A 239 -5.76 3.48 -4.55
C GLY A 239 -6.54 4.75 -4.89
N VAL A 240 -7.09 4.75 -6.10
CA VAL A 240 -8.03 5.76 -6.56
C VAL A 240 -9.39 5.50 -5.92
N ARG A 241 -10.08 6.55 -5.48
CA ARG A 241 -11.35 6.44 -4.76
C ARG A 241 -12.54 6.39 -5.72
N GLU A 242 -13.54 5.59 -5.38
CA GLU A 242 -14.79 5.50 -6.12
C GLU A 242 -15.54 6.84 -6.04
N ASN A 243 -15.63 7.53 -7.18
CA ASN A 243 -16.29 8.83 -7.27
C ASN A 243 -17.74 8.72 -7.80
N ASN A 244 -18.15 7.58 -8.34
CA ASN A 244 -19.51 7.40 -8.83
C ASN A 244 -20.50 7.18 -7.67
N VAL A 245 -21.39 8.14 -7.46
CA VAL A 245 -22.41 8.13 -6.38
C VAL A 245 -23.27 6.87 -6.43
N ALA A 246 -23.72 6.44 -7.61
CA ALA A 246 -24.64 5.30 -7.75
C ALA A 246 -23.94 3.99 -7.37
N VAL A 247 -22.69 3.82 -7.82
CA VAL A 247 -21.86 2.66 -7.49
C VAL A 247 -21.56 2.63 -6.00
N LEU A 248 -21.13 3.76 -5.42
CA LEU A 248 -20.80 3.86 -4.00
C LEU A 248 -22.04 3.61 -3.12
N HIS A 249 -23.19 4.16 -3.49
CA HIS A 249 -24.46 3.91 -2.80
C HIS A 249 -24.80 2.42 -2.80
N HIS A 250 -24.72 1.75 -3.96
CA HIS A 250 -25.01 0.32 -4.07
C HIS A 250 -24.12 -0.52 -3.16
N ARG A 251 -22.80 -0.28 -3.15
CA ARG A 251 -21.86 -1.01 -2.29
C ARG A 251 -22.09 -0.76 -0.80
N LEU A 252 -22.31 0.50 -0.40
CA LEU A 252 -22.64 0.84 0.98
C LEU A 252 -23.93 0.15 1.45
N GLN A 253 -24.93 0.05 0.57
CA GLN A 253 -26.17 -0.65 0.86
C GLN A 253 -25.96 -2.17 1.01
N GLN A 254 -25.20 -2.79 0.11
CA GLN A 254 -24.86 -4.22 0.19
C GLN A 254 -24.13 -4.59 1.49
N GLN A 255 -23.23 -3.72 1.96
CA GLN A 255 -22.46 -3.92 3.20
C GLN A 255 -23.17 -3.40 4.46
N GLN A 256 -24.41 -2.91 4.35
CA GLN A 256 -25.18 -2.35 5.47
C GLN A 256 -24.48 -1.16 6.17
N LEU A 257 -23.69 -0.39 5.42
CA LEU A 257 -22.92 0.75 5.91
C LEU A 257 -23.58 2.11 5.63
N LEU A 258 -24.69 2.13 4.88
CA LEU A 258 -25.31 3.38 4.41
C LEU A 258 -25.74 4.32 5.54
N GLU A 259 -26.29 3.79 6.65
CA GLU A 259 -26.69 4.61 7.80
C GLU A 259 -25.47 5.25 8.49
N THR A 260 -24.39 4.48 8.63
CA THR A 260 -23.15 4.92 9.31
C THR A 260 -22.32 5.87 8.44
N LEU A 261 -22.26 5.61 7.14
CA LEU A 261 -21.39 6.31 6.17
C LEU A 261 -22.19 7.17 5.18
N GLY A 262 -23.43 7.53 5.49
CA GLY A 262 -24.24 8.41 4.65
C GLY A 262 -23.56 9.75 4.36
N TRP A 263 -22.88 10.32 5.37
CA TRP A 263 -22.08 11.53 5.22
C TRP A 263 -20.97 11.41 4.17
N TYR A 264 -20.36 10.22 4.05
CA TYR A 264 -19.27 9.96 3.09
C TYR A 264 -19.79 9.84 1.66
N LEU A 265 -21.02 9.35 1.48
CA LEU A 265 -21.72 9.37 0.19
C LEU A 265 -22.13 10.81 -0.20
N GLU A 266 -22.57 11.61 0.77
CA GLU A 266 -22.95 13.02 0.53
C GLU A 266 -21.78 13.85 -0.02
N LEU A 267 -20.53 13.51 0.32
CA LEU A 267 -19.34 14.14 -0.27
C LEU A 267 -19.36 14.11 -1.82
N ARG A 268 -19.93 13.07 -2.43
CA ARG A 268 -20.00 12.91 -3.89
C ARG A 268 -21.28 13.51 -4.51
N ARG A 269 -22.32 13.76 -3.72
CA ARG A 269 -23.64 14.23 -4.22
C ARG A 269 -23.70 15.74 -4.44
N LEU A 270 -23.15 16.53 -3.52
CA LEU A 270 -23.30 17.99 -3.51
C LEU A 270 -22.29 18.71 -4.42
N GLY A 271 -22.00 18.15 -5.60
CA GLY A 271 -21.02 18.68 -6.56
C GLY A 271 -19.58 18.81 -6.04
N GLY A 272 -19.25 18.22 -4.88
CA GLY A 272 -18.33 18.84 -3.92
C GLY A 272 -17.01 18.14 -3.64
N CYS A 273 -16.82 16.85 -3.94
CA CYS A 273 -15.51 16.22 -3.86
C CYS A 273 -15.03 15.83 -5.27
N PRO A 274 -13.90 16.38 -5.76
CA PRO A 274 -13.30 15.90 -6.99
C PRO A 274 -12.81 14.45 -6.80
N PRO A 275 -12.56 13.71 -7.89
CA PRO A 275 -11.88 12.42 -7.82
C PRO A 275 -10.61 12.50 -6.97
N THR A 276 -10.47 11.59 -6.01
CA THR A 276 -9.32 11.53 -5.11
C THR A 276 -8.54 10.23 -5.26
N ALA A 277 -7.29 10.24 -4.84
CA ALA A 277 -6.52 9.03 -4.60
C ALA A 277 -5.61 9.24 -3.38
N GLY A 278 -5.28 8.15 -2.72
CA GLY A 278 -4.42 8.19 -1.55
C GLY A 278 -3.88 6.84 -1.15
N PHE A 279 -2.99 6.85 -0.16
CA PHE A 279 -2.39 5.64 0.41
C PHE A 279 -2.13 5.82 1.90
N GLY A 280 -2.10 4.71 2.63
CA GLY A 280 -1.61 4.64 3.99
C GLY A 280 -0.30 3.86 4.03
N LEU A 281 0.70 4.39 4.72
CA LEU A 281 2.01 3.78 4.93
C LEU A 281 2.19 3.44 6.41
N GLY A 282 2.53 2.19 6.70
CA GLY A 282 2.84 1.73 8.06
C GLY A 282 4.23 2.21 8.48
N PHE A 283 4.29 3.18 9.40
CA PHE A 283 5.52 3.83 9.81
C PHE A 283 6.54 2.83 10.40
N GLU A 284 6.08 1.96 11.29
CA GLU A 284 6.94 0.94 11.90
C GLU A 284 7.52 -0.03 10.86
N ARG A 285 6.78 -0.37 9.80
CA ARG A 285 7.27 -1.25 8.73
C ARG A 285 8.33 -0.57 7.86
N LEU A 286 8.20 0.74 7.62
CA LEU A 286 9.24 1.52 6.95
C LEU A 286 10.53 1.53 7.79
N LEU A 287 10.43 1.68 9.12
CA LEU A 287 11.57 1.56 10.03
C LEU A 287 12.21 0.18 9.98
N GLN A 288 11.42 -0.91 9.92
CA GLN A 288 11.95 -2.27 9.76
C GLN A 288 12.81 -2.39 8.51
N PHE A 289 12.34 -1.82 7.38
CA PHE A 289 13.07 -1.86 6.12
C PHE A 289 14.40 -1.09 6.20
N MET A 290 14.33 0.17 6.64
CA MET A 290 15.46 1.10 6.68
C MET A 290 16.55 0.66 7.66
N LEU A 291 16.16 0.20 8.85
CA LEU A 291 17.08 -0.15 9.93
C LEU A 291 17.42 -1.65 9.99
N GLY A 292 16.78 -2.48 9.16
CA GLY A 292 16.99 -3.94 9.16
C GLY A 292 16.44 -4.65 10.40
N ILE A 293 15.44 -4.06 11.06
CA ILE A 293 14.85 -4.61 12.29
C ILE A 293 13.84 -5.70 11.95
N SER A 294 14.12 -6.93 12.40
CA SER A 294 13.32 -8.12 12.02
C SER A 294 11.98 -8.25 12.75
N ASN A 295 11.83 -7.61 13.91
CA ASN A 295 10.64 -7.68 14.75
C ASN A 295 10.03 -6.29 14.90
N ILE A 296 8.80 -6.12 14.44
CA ILE A 296 8.10 -4.82 14.45
C ILE A 296 7.92 -4.26 15.87
N LYS A 297 7.99 -5.10 16.89
CA LYS A 297 7.88 -4.66 18.29
C LYS A 297 9.11 -3.86 18.74
N ASP A 298 10.23 -3.98 18.02
CA ASP A 298 11.48 -3.27 18.31
C ASP A 298 11.59 -1.94 17.55
N THR A 299 10.55 -1.55 16.78
CA THR A 299 10.50 -0.27 16.05
C THR A 299 9.64 0.80 16.72
N ILE A 300 9.03 0.48 17.87
CA ILE A 300 8.23 1.39 18.68
C ILE A 300 8.62 1.24 20.15
N ALA A 301 8.56 2.32 20.94
CA ALA A 301 9.04 2.32 22.33
C ALA A 301 8.27 1.35 23.24
N PHE A 302 6.94 1.37 23.17
CA PHE A 302 6.06 0.57 24.03
C PHE A 302 5.05 -0.22 23.20
N PRO A 303 5.50 -1.26 22.48
CA PRO A 303 4.64 -2.04 21.59
C PRO A 303 3.41 -2.64 22.29
N ARG A 304 2.27 -2.59 21.61
CA ARG A 304 1.00 -3.21 22.03
C ARG A 304 0.68 -4.39 21.10
N TRP A 305 0.28 -5.53 21.66
CA TRP A 305 -0.22 -6.69 20.91
C TRP A 305 -1.13 -7.54 21.81
N SER A 306 -1.69 -8.63 21.29
CA SER A 306 -2.54 -9.54 22.08
C SER A 306 -1.91 -9.89 23.43
N TYR A 307 -2.66 -9.63 24.51
CA TYR A 307 -2.26 -9.92 25.89
C TYR A 307 -1.03 -9.12 26.40
N HIS A 308 -0.66 -8.02 25.74
CA HIS A 308 0.45 -7.15 26.16
C HIS A 308 0.12 -5.66 26.05
N CYS A 309 0.01 -4.99 27.20
CA CYS A 309 -0.29 -3.55 27.31
C CYS A 309 0.58 -2.85 28.39
N LEU A 310 1.76 -3.37 28.69
CA LEU A 310 2.66 -2.81 29.71
C LEU A 310 3.44 -1.62 29.14
N CYS A 311 3.52 -0.53 29.91
CA CYS A 311 4.51 0.51 29.70
C CYS A 311 5.88 0.01 30.20
#